data_AF-A0A087BEN5-F1
#
_entry.id   AF-A0A087BEN5-F1
#
_cell.length_a   1.000
_cell.length_b   1.000
_cell.length_c   1.000
_cell.angle_alpha   90.00
_cell.angle_beta   90.00
_cell.angle_gamma   90.00
#
_symmetry.space_group_name_H-M   'P 1'
#
loop_
_entity.id
_entity.type
_entity.pdbx_description
1 polymer ?
#
loop_
_entity_poly.entity_id
_entity_poly.type
_entity_poly.pdbx_seq_one_letter_code
_entity_poly.pdbx_strand_id
1 'polypeptide(L)'
;MAKQGLSQSRARAGHTVIMDALGFACCYLFIFLLGSMAMTITAHASFTNAMFEFASSLGTVGLSIGLTGPATNSATLVVEMIGMVFGRLEIFVIITAVMASCHLVKDEYRLHQRKN
;
A
#
# COMPACT_ATOMS: atom_id res chain seq x y z
N MET A 1 22.46 27.87 -19.32
CA MET A 1 22.10 26.47 -19.61
C MET A 1 22.03 25.57 -18.38
N ALA A 2 22.81 25.77 -17.31
CA ALA A 2 22.72 24.96 -16.08
C ALA A 2 21.39 25.06 -15.30
N LYS A 3 20.68 26.22 -15.35
CA LYS A 3 19.36 26.37 -14.69
C LYS A 3 18.22 25.56 -15.34
N GLN A 4 18.31 25.24 -16.63
CA GLN A 4 17.30 24.42 -17.31
C GLN A 4 17.39 22.94 -16.90
N GLY A 5 18.60 22.43 -16.64
CA GLY A 5 18.81 21.06 -16.16
C GLY A 5 18.20 20.78 -14.77
N LEU A 6 18.26 21.76 -13.85
CA LEU A 6 17.71 21.64 -12.49
C LEU A 6 16.17 21.72 -12.43
N SER A 7 15.55 22.44 -13.37
CA SER A 7 14.08 22.47 -13.52
C SER A 7 13.58 21.13 -14.07
N GLN A 8 14.28 20.60 -15.07
CA GLN A 8 13.92 19.36 -15.76
C GLN A 8 14.12 18.12 -14.87
N SER A 9 15.13 18.09 -13.98
CA SER A 9 15.33 17.00 -13.02
C SER A 9 14.25 16.98 -11.91
N ARG A 10 13.81 18.15 -11.41
CA ARG A 10 12.69 18.24 -10.45
C ARG A 10 11.36 17.75 -11.04
N ALA A 11 11.06 18.11 -12.30
CA ALA A 11 9.85 17.65 -12.97
C ALA A 11 9.85 16.12 -13.22
N ARG A 12 11.02 15.56 -13.55
CA ARG A 12 11.18 14.11 -13.78
C ARG A 12 11.13 13.27 -12.50
N ALA A 13 11.65 13.81 -11.40
CA ALA A 13 11.50 13.21 -10.07
C ALA A 13 10.02 13.21 -9.61
N GLY A 14 9.26 14.27 -9.89
CA GLY A 14 7.83 14.33 -9.58
C GLY A 14 7.03 13.22 -10.28
N HIS A 15 7.29 12.98 -11.57
CA HIS A 15 6.55 11.98 -12.33
C HIS A 15 6.81 10.53 -11.86
N THR A 16 8.01 10.23 -11.39
CA THR A 16 8.37 8.88 -10.89
C THR A 16 7.74 8.61 -9.53
N VAL A 17 7.81 9.56 -8.58
CA VAL A 17 7.17 9.38 -7.26
C VAL A 17 5.64 9.26 -7.36
N ILE A 18 5.01 9.95 -8.30
CA ILE A 18 3.56 9.84 -8.53
C ILE A 18 3.22 8.45 -9.04
N MET A 19 3.98 7.90 -10.00
CA MET A 19 3.74 6.55 -10.53
C MET A 19 3.94 5.47 -9.46
N ASP A 20 4.96 5.60 -8.63
CA ASP A 20 5.22 4.66 -7.53
C ASP A 20 4.11 4.71 -6.47
N ALA A 21 3.68 5.91 -6.08
CA ALA A 21 2.57 6.10 -5.15
C ALA A 21 1.25 5.56 -5.71
N LEU A 22 1.00 5.76 -7.01
CA LEU A 22 -0.19 5.22 -7.69
C LEU A 22 -0.15 3.68 -7.73
N GLY A 23 1.01 3.08 -8.01
CA GLY A 23 1.21 1.64 -7.97
C GLY A 23 0.93 1.05 -6.58
N PHE A 24 1.39 1.72 -5.53
CA PHE A 24 1.08 1.34 -4.16
C PHE A 24 -0.43 1.44 -3.85
N ALA A 25 -1.05 2.57 -4.18
CA ALA A 25 -2.49 2.78 -3.96
C ALA A 25 -3.33 1.73 -4.69
N CYS A 26 -3.01 1.43 -5.95
CA CYS A 26 -3.68 0.37 -6.73
C CYS A 26 -3.50 -1.01 -6.10
N CYS A 27 -2.30 -1.34 -5.63
CA CYS A 27 -2.03 -2.61 -4.94
C CYS A 27 -2.84 -2.72 -3.64
N TYR A 28 -2.93 -1.63 -2.88
CA TYR A 28 -3.72 -1.57 -1.64
C TYR A 28 -5.22 -1.75 -1.91
N LEU A 29 -5.74 -1.10 -2.96
CA LEU A 29 -7.13 -1.28 -3.40
C LEU A 29 -7.41 -2.70 -3.90
N PHE A 30 -6.42 -3.36 -4.52
CA PHE A 30 -6.54 -4.74 -4.96
C PHE A 30 -6.63 -5.70 -3.76
N ILE A 31 -5.77 -5.53 -2.75
CA ILE A 31 -5.85 -6.29 -1.49
C ILE A 31 -7.19 -6.05 -0.80
N PHE A 32 -7.67 -4.81 -0.79
CA PHE A 32 -8.99 -4.44 -0.27
C PHE A 32 -10.14 -5.20 -0.97
N LEU A 33 -10.11 -5.26 -2.30
CA LEU A 33 -11.10 -6.00 -3.10
C LEU A 33 -11.05 -7.50 -2.83
N LEU A 34 -9.86 -8.09 -2.81
CA LEU A 34 -9.69 -9.52 -2.54
C LEU A 34 -10.15 -9.90 -1.13
N GLY A 35 -9.78 -9.11 -0.12
CA GLY A 35 -10.17 -9.37 1.26
C GLY A 35 -11.66 -9.15 1.52
N SER A 36 -12.27 -8.14 0.90
CA SER A 36 -13.73 -7.95 0.99
C SER A 36 -14.52 -9.08 0.30
N MET A 37 -14.03 -9.62 -0.84
CA MET A 37 -14.61 -10.83 -1.43
C MET A 37 -14.44 -12.05 -0.51
N ALA A 38 -13.25 -12.25 0.07
CA ALA A 38 -13.01 -13.35 1.02
C ALA A 38 -13.88 -13.25 2.28
N MET A 39 -14.08 -12.03 2.81
CA MET A 39 -14.98 -11.76 3.93
C MET A 39 -16.44 -12.09 3.58
N THR A 40 -16.88 -11.72 2.37
CA THR A 40 -18.25 -12.02 1.90
C THR A 40 -18.52 -13.53 1.88
N ILE A 41 -17.54 -14.33 1.46
CA ILE A 41 -17.66 -15.80 1.41
C ILE A 41 -17.63 -16.40 2.82
N THR A 42 -16.73 -15.94 3.69
CA THR A 42 -16.54 -16.52 5.03
C THR A 42 -17.64 -16.15 6.03
N ALA A 43 -18.16 -14.92 5.94
CA ALA A 43 -19.18 -14.39 6.84
C ALA A 43 -20.62 -14.52 6.31
N HIS A 44 -20.82 -14.99 5.07
CA HIS A 44 -22.13 -15.05 4.39
C HIS A 44 -22.93 -13.74 4.48
N ALA A 45 -22.20 -12.61 4.46
CA ALA A 45 -22.75 -11.28 4.68
C ALA A 45 -23.06 -10.57 3.36
N SER A 46 -23.83 -9.49 3.44
CA SER A 46 -23.95 -8.56 2.30
C SER A 46 -22.58 -7.97 1.96
N PHE A 47 -22.26 -7.88 0.67
CA PHE A 47 -20.96 -7.40 0.17
C PHE A 47 -20.60 -6.03 0.74
N THR A 48 -21.57 -5.12 0.86
CA THR A 48 -21.38 -3.78 1.44
C THR A 48 -20.90 -3.84 2.90
N ASN A 49 -21.42 -4.77 3.69
CA ASN A 49 -21.03 -4.92 5.08
C ASN A 49 -19.62 -5.52 5.20
N ALA A 50 -19.31 -6.53 4.38
CA ALA A 50 -17.98 -7.11 4.31
C ALA A 50 -16.91 -6.10 3.86
N MET A 51 -17.23 -5.22 2.92
CA MET A 51 -16.34 -4.12 2.51
C MET A 51 -16.10 -3.12 3.64
N PHE A 52 -17.12 -2.76 4.42
CA PHE A 52 -16.95 -1.83 5.55
C PHE A 52 -16.07 -2.43 6.65
N GLU A 53 -16.32 -3.68 7.03
CA GLU A 53 -15.53 -4.40 8.04
C GLU A 53 -14.08 -4.62 7.60
N PHE A 54 -13.89 -5.05 6.35
CA PHE A 54 -12.55 -5.24 5.81
C PHE A 54 -11.82 -3.90 5.64
N ALA A 55 -12.50 -2.82 5.22
CA ALA A 55 -11.91 -1.48 5.13
C ALA A 55 -11.46 -0.97 6.50
N SER A 56 -12.32 -1.16 7.52
CA SER A 56 -12.05 -0.78 8.90
C SER A 56 -10.86 -1.55 9.49
N SER A 57 -10.79 -2.86 9.26
CA SER A 57 -9.68 -3.71 9.69
C SER A 57 -8.39 -3.40 8.92
N LEU A 58 -8.47 -3.24 7.60
CA LEU A 58 -7.36 -2.86 6.74
C LEU A 58 -6.83 -1.46 7.07
N GLY A 59 -7.69 -0.53 7.48
CA GLY A 59 -7.28 0.78 7.98
C GLY A 59 -6.88 0.81 9.47
N THR A 60 -6.92 -0.34 10.15
CA THR A 60 -6.69 -0.47 11.61
C THR A 60 -7.58 0.44 12.47
N VAL A 61 -8.78 0.78 11.98
CA VAL A 61 -9.78 1.58 12.71
C VAL A 61 -10.52 0.72 13.75
N GLY A 62 -10.75 -0.55 13.43
CA GLY A 62 -11.34 -1.53 14.37
C GLY A 62 -12.82 -1.29 14.69
N LEU A 63 -13.53 -0.53 13.84
CA LEU A 63 -14.99 -0.40 13.90
C LEU A 63 -15.65 -1.62 13.26
N SER A 64 -16.68 -2.13 13.92
CA SER A 64 -17.55 -3.19 13.39
C SER A 64 -19.01 -2.73 13.38
N ILE A 65 -19.72 -3.10 12.32
CA ILE A 65 -21.17 -2.91 12.12
C ILE A 65 -21.99 -4.09 12.65
N GLY A 66 -21.37 -4.95 13.48
CA GLY A 66 -22.01 -6.11 14.10
C GLY A 66 -21.87 -7.40 13.29
N LEU A 67 -20.98 -7.43 12.28
CA LEU A 67 -20.63 -8.65 11.56
C LEU A 67 -19.56 -9.47 12.31
N THR A 68 -18.73 -8.79 13.08
CA THR A 68 -17.69 -9.36 13.93
C THR A 68 -18.22 -9.51 15.35
N GLY A 69 -18.63 -10.72 15.73
CA GLY A 69 -19.26 -11.05 17.00
C GLY A 69 -18.96 -12.48 17.47
N PRO A 70 -19.54 -12.93 18.60
CA PRO A 70 -19.23 -14.22 19.22
C PRO A 70 -19.57 -15.44 18.36
N ALA A 71 -20.43 -15.26 17.36
CA ALA A 71 -20.85 -16.29 16.41
C ALA A 71 -20.09 -16.23 15.06
N THR A 72 -19.09 -15.34 14.95
CA THR A 72 -18.32 -15.16 13.71
C THR A 72 -17.42 -16.37 13.44
N ASN A 73 -17.41 -16.81 12.19
CA ASN A 73 -16.60 -17.92 11.73
C ASN A 73 -15.11 -17.62 11.96
N SER A 74 -14.34 -18.56 12.51
CA SER A 74 -12.91 -18.41 12.75
C SER A 74 -12.14 -17.98 11.49
N ALA A 75 -12.63 -18.36 10.30
CA ALA A 75 -12.06 -17.94 9.03
C ALA A 75 -12.14 -16.41 8.82
N THR A 76 -13.25 -15.78 9.19
CA THR A 76 -13.47 -14.32 9.07
C THR A 76 -12.50 -13.54 9.97
N LEU A 77 -12.29 -14.01 11.21
CA LEU A 77 -11.33 -13.40 12.15
C LEU A 77 -9.89 -13.49 11.63
N VAL A 78 -9.51 -14.60 11.00
CA VAL A 78 -8.17 -14.74 10.39
C VAL A 78 -8.00 -13.77 9.23
N VAL A 79 -9.03 -13.59 8.40
CA VAL A 79 -8.99 -12.62 7.29
C VAL A 79 -8.86 -11.19 7.81
N GLU A 80 -9.56 -10.82 8.88
CA GLU A 80 -9.42 -9.51 9.53
C GLU A 80 -8.04 -9.31 10.17
N MET A 81 -7.51 -10.31 10.89
CA MET A 81 -6.15 -10.27 11.45
C MET A 81 -5.10 -10.06 10.36
N ILE A 82 -5.22 -10.79 9.26
CA ILE A 82 -4.38 -10.62 8.08
C ILE A 82 -4.54 -9.20 7.52
N GLY A 83 -5.77 -8.71 7.41
CA GLY A 83 -6.08 -7.33 7.00
C GLY A 83 -5.42 -6.26 7.87
N MET A 84 -5.46 -6.39 9.19
CA MET A 84 -4.81 -5.47 10.12
C MET A 84 -3.27 -5.50 10.02
N VAL A 85 -2.69 -6.69 9.81
CA VAL A 85 -1.25 -6.83 9.55
C VAL A 85 -0.88 -6.16 8.24
N PHE A 86 -1.67 -6.35 7.18
CA PHE A 86 -1.49 -5.68 5.88
C PHE A 86 -1.68 -4.17 5.97
N GLY A 87 -2.62 -3.70 6.79
CA GLY A 87 -2.88 -2.28 7.03
C GLY A 87 -1.70 -1.53 7.62
N ARG A 88 -0.98 -2.18 8.53
CA ARG A 88 0.25 -1.67 9.16
C ARG A 88 1.51 -1.85 8.30
N LEU A 89 1.42 -2.32 7.05
CA LEU A 89 2.57 -2.42 6.15
C LEU A 89 3.01 -1.09 5.52
N GLU A 90 2.65 0.06 6.11
CA GLU A 90 3.34 1.33 5.86
C GLU A 90 4.88 1.18 5.94
N ILE A 91 5.38 0.23 6.74
CA ILE A 91 6.80 -0.15 6.78
C ILE A 91 7.31 -0.73 5.44
N PHE A 92 6.52 -1.50 4.68
CA PHE A 92 6.95 -2.04 3.38
C PHE A 92 7.13 -0.93 2.34
N VAL A 93 6.28 0.10 2.36
CA VAL A 93 6.43 1.31 1.52
C VAL A 93 7.70 2.07 1.87
N ILE A 94 7.99 2.23 3.15
CA ILE A 94 9.23 2.88 3.58
C ILE A 94 10.45 2.07 3.12
N ILE A 95 10.42 0.74 3.22
CA ILE A 95 11.53 -0.12 2.76
C ILE A 95 11.74 -0.02 1.25
N THR A 96 10.69 -0.07 0.44
CA THR A 96 10.82 0.07 -1.02
C THR A 96 11.24 1.48 -1.43
N ALA A 97 10.73 2.52 -0.74
CA ALA A 97 11.15 3.90 -0.96
C ALA A 97 12.64 4.11 -0.63
N VAL A 98 13.14 3.52 0.45
CA VAL A 98 14.56 3.58 0.83
C VAL A 98 15.43 2.83 -0.18
N MET A 99 15.02 1.63 -0.61
CA MET A 99 15.73 0.85 -1.63
C MET A 99 15.82 1.61 -2.97
N ALA A 100 14.71 2.20 -3.43
CA ALA A 100 14.66 3.02 -4.63
C ALA A 100 15.54 4.29 -4.49
N SER A 101 15.50 4.94 -3.33
CA SER A 101 16.35 6.09 -3.00
C SER A 101 17.84 5.72 -3.00
N CYS A 102 18.21 4.54 -2.49
CA CYS A 102 19.59 4.04 -2.51
C CYS A 102 20.11 3.72 -3.92
N HIS A 103 19.24 3.32 -4.86
CA HIS A 103 19.63 3.10 -6.24
C HIS A 103 19.96 4.41 -6.97
N LEU A 104 19.20 5.49 -6.72
CA LEU A 104 19.47 6.81 -7.29
C LEU A 104 20.81 7.41 -6.82
N VAL A 105 21.19 7.18 -5.55
CA VAL A 105 22.48 7.64 -5.01
C VAL A 105 23.67 6.91 -5.65
N LYS A 106 23.52 5.62 -5.99
CA LYS A 106 24.56 4.84 -6.66
C LYS A 106 24.84 5.32 -8.08
N ASP A 107 23.84 5.85 -8.77
CA ASP A 107 23.98 6.33 -10.15
C ASP A 107 24.70 7.69 -10.23
N GLU A 108 24.46 8.61 -9.28
CA GLU A 108 25.21 9.87 -9.13
C GLU A 108 26.71 9.61 -8.90
N TYR A 109 27.05 8.62 -8.06
CA TYR A 109 28.45 8.29 -7.76
C TYR A 109 29.22 7.70 -8.96
N ARG A 110 28.53 6.97 -9.85
CA ARG A 110 29.14 6.39 -11.06
C ARG A 110 29.47 7.44 -12.12
N LEU A 111 28.75 8.56 -12.15
CA LEU A 111 29.01 9.65 -13.10
C LEU A 111 30.26 10.44 -12.73
N HIS A 112 30.57 10.59 -11.43
CA HIS A 112 31.80 11.25 -10.97
C HIS A 112 33.08 10.46 -11.28
N GLN A 113 33.01 9.13 -11.37
CA GLN A 113 34.17 8.28 -11.70
C GLN A 113 34.47 8.17 -13.20
N ARG A 114 33.55 8.59 -14.08
CA ARG A 114 33.74 8.55 -15.54
C ARG A 114 34.37 9.83 -16.11
N LYS A 115 34.51 10.86 -15.29
CA LYS A 115 35.00 12.18 -15.67
C LYS A 115 36.45 12.45 -15.22
N ASN A 116 37.02 11.53 -14.44
CA ASN A 116 38.45 11.41 -14.17
C ASN A 116 39.02 10.25 -15.00
#